data_AF-A0A4Y9SZC4-F1
#
_entry.id   AF-A0A4Y9SZC4-F1
#
_cell.length_a   1.000
_cell.length_b   1.000
_cell.length_c   1.000
_cell.angle_alpha   90.00
_cell.angle_beta   90.00
_cell.angle_gamma   90.00
#
_symmetry.space_group_name_H-M   'P 1'
#
loop_
_entity.id
_entity.type
_entity.pdbx_description
1 polymer ?
#
loop_
_entity_poly.entity_id
_entity_poly.type
_entity_poly.pdbx_seq_one_letter_code
_entity_poly.pdbx_strand_id
1 'polypeptide(L)'
;PKRFKFDADEFYLKSAAEMRDLFRDYPEACDNTLEIAERCHVEFDETVGKFMPVFPVPEGESEESWFAKEVDRGLEFRFPDGVPSEVRDQAEYEKGIILQMGFPGYFLVVADFITWAKAQGIRVGPG
;
A
#
# COMPACT_ATOMS: atom_id res chain seq x y z
N PRO A 1 -30.49 19.85 -30.91
CA PRO A 1 -31.41 20.53 -29.95
C PRO A 1 -31.83 19.66 -28.75
N LYS A 2 -32.11 18.36 -28.93
CA LYS A 2 -32.61 17.46 -27.86
C LYS A 2 -31.53 16.70 -27.07
N ARG A 3 -30.25 16.98 -27.29
CA ARG A 3 -29.17 16.37 -26.49
C ARG A 3 -28.96 17.21 -25.23
N PHE A 4 -28.69 16.56 -24.11
CA PHE A 4 -28.25 17.24 -22.89
C PHE A 4 -26.97 18.04 -23.19
N LYS A 5 -26.97 19.31 -22.79
CA LYS A 5 -25.83 20.22 -22.86
C LYS A 5 -26.00 21.25 -21.75
N PHE A 6 -24.89 21.87 -21.37
CA PHE A 6 -24.90 22.99 -20.44
C PHE A 6 -25.29 24.25 -21.21
N ASP A 7 -25.89 25.21 -20.51
CA ASP A 7 -26.39 26.46 -21.12
C ASP A 7 -25.30 27.53 -21.26
N ALA A 8 -24.08 27.24 -20.79
CA ALA A 8 -22.92 28.11 -20.89
C ALA A 8 -21.63 27.30 -21.12
N ASP A 9 -20.60 27.98 -21.66
CA ASP A 9 -19.26 27.43 -21.88
C ASP A 9 -18.29 27.80 -20.73
N GLU A 10 -18.83 28.28 -19.60
CA GLU A 10 -18.10 28.93 -18.50
C GLU A 10 -17.76 27.99 -17.32
N PHE A 11 -17.96 26.68 -17.49
CA PHE A 11 -17.72 25.66 -16.44
C PHE A 11 -16.28 25.16 -16.43
N TYR A 12 -15.34 26.07 -16.35
CA TYR A 12 -13.90 25.80 -16.19
C TYR A 12 -13.38 26.45 -14.92
N LEU A 13 -12.13 26.13 -14.55
CA LEU A 13 -11.47 26.79 -13.43
C LEU A 13 -11.05 28.20 -13.84
N LYS A 14 -11.93 29.17 -13.56
CA LYS A 14 -11.68 30.59 -13.76
C LYS A 14 -10.49 31.08 -12.92
N SER A 15 -9.78 32.06 -13.45
CA SER A 15 -8.76 32.79 -12.70
C SER A 15 -9.39 33.56 -11.53
N ALA A 16 -8.56 33.87 -10.53
CA ALA A 16 -8.99 34.69 -9.39
C ALA A 16 -9.55 36.06 -9.83
N ALA A 17 -9.00 36.66 -10.89
CA ALA A 17 -9.46 37.94 -11.43
C ALA A 17 -10.87 37.82 -12.05
N GLU A 18 -11.11 36.80 -12.88
CA GLU A 18 -12.42 36.55 -13.47
C GLU A 18 -13.48 36.27 -12.40
N MET A 19 -13.13 35.51 -11.36
CA MET A 19 -14.05 35.24 -10.25
C MET A 19 -14.35 36.48 -9.41
N ARG A 20 -13.34 37.32 -9.14
CA ARG A 20 -13.55 38.58 -8.40
C ARG A 20 -14.37 39.60 -9.17
N ASP A 21 -14.23 39.65 -10.50
CA ASP A 21 -15.09 40.49 -11.34
C ASP A 21 -16.54 39.98 -11.34
N LEU A 22 -16.74 38.66 -11.47
CA LEU A 22 -18.06 38.03 -11.42
C LEU A 22 -18.79 38.28 -10.09
N PHE A 23 -18.04 38.29 -8.97
CA PHE A 23 -18.56 38.52 -7.61
C PHE A 23 -18.25 39.94 -7.09
N ARG A 24 -18.06 40.93 -7.97
CA ARG A 24 -17.67 42.31 -7.57
C ARG A 24 -18.65 42.99 -6.60
N ASP A 25 -19.92 42.60 -6.61
CA ASP A 25 -20.96 43.12 -5.71
C ASP A 25 -20.94 42.44 -4.32
N TYR A 26 -20.20 41.33 -4.18
CA TYR A 26 -20.02 40.54 -2.94
C TYR A 26 -18.55 40.08 -2.79
N PRO A 27 -17.59 40.99 -2.55
CA PRO A 27 -16.17 40.65 -2.47
C PRO A 27 -15.84 39.54 -1.46
N GLU A 28 -16.60 39.48 -0.36
CA GLU A 28 -16.47 38.48 0.69
C GLU A 28 -16.73 37.05 0.20
N ALA A 29 -17.47 36.86 -0.90
CA ALA A 29 -17.70 35.55 -1.48
C ALA A 29 -16.38 34.89 -1.91
N CYS A 30 -15.48 35.67 -2.53
CA CYS A 30 -14.15 35.19 -2.90
C CYS A 30 -13.23 35.07 -1.68
N ASP A 31 -13.29 36.02 -0.74
CA ASP A 31 -12.41 36.01 0.45
C ASP A 31 -12.69 34.81 1.36
N ASN A 32 -13.97 34.47 1.55
CA ASN A 32 -14.37 33.29 2.33
C ASN A 32 -13.84 31.97 1.77
N THR A 33 -13.56 31.88 0.46
CA THR A 33 -12.93 30.67 -0.12
C THR A 33 -11.52 30.45 0.44
N LEU A 34 -10.78 31.53 0.69
CA LEU A 34 -9.45 31.48 1.28
C LEU A 34 -9.55 31.14 2.77
N GLU A 35 -10.50 31.74 3.50
CA GLU A 35 -10.72 31.39 4.91
C GLU A 35 -11.05 29.91 5.10
N ILE A 36 -11.86 29.33 4.22
CA ILE A 36 -12.17 27.89 4.25
C ILE A 36 -10.90 27.08 3.94
N ALA A 37 -10.17 27.45 2.88
CA ALA A 37 -8.94 26.76 2.49
C ALA A 37 -7.88 26.77 3.61
N GLU A 38 -7.68 27.92 4.27
CA GLU A 38 -6.75 28.07 5.41
C GLU A 38 -7.18 27.27 6.64
N ARG A 39 -8.48 27.01 6.83
CA ARG A 39 -9.00 26.18 7.92
C ARG A 39 -8.88 24.68 7.65
N CYS A 40 -8.74 24.28 6.39
CA CYS A 40 -8.58 22.87 6.01
C CYS A 40 -7.19 22.34 6.37
N HIS A 41 -7.09 21.69 7.53
CA HIS A 41 -5.90 20.99 7.98
C HIS A 41 -6.12 19.48 7.82
N VAL A 42 -5.64 18.93 6.70
CA VAL A 42 -5.73 17.49 6.40
C VAL A 42 -4.34 16.99 6.06
N GLU A 43 -3.90 15.98 6.80
CA GLU A 43 -2.64 15.30 6.58
C GLU A 43 -2.92 13.82 6.29
N PHE A 44 -2.15 13.26 5.34
CA PHE A 44 -2.18 11.83 5.06
C PHE A 44 -0.96 11.18 5.67
N ASP A 45 -1.15 9.95 6.14
CA ASP A 45 -0.05 9.13 6.55
C ASP A 45 0.56 8.43 5.33
N GLU A 46 1.78 8.83 4.98
CA GLU A 46 2.54 8.24 3.86
C GLU A 46 3.51 7.15 4.33
N THR A 47 3.43 6.74 5.59
CA THR A 47 4.32 5.71 6.16
C THR A 47 4.04 4.36 5.51
N VAL A 48 5.00 3.88 4.74
CA VAL A 48 4.96 2.54 4.14
C VAL A 48 4.89 1.48 5.24
N GLY A 49 3.95 0.54 5.11
CA GLY A 49 3.83 -0.59 6.01
C GLY A 49 3.06 -0.35 7.31
N LYS A 50 2.68 0.90 7.63
CA LYS A 50 2.05 1.25 8.91
C LYS A 50 0.74 0.49 9.19
N PHE A 51 -0.05 0.25 8.15
CA PHE A 51 -1.35 -0.42 8.26
C PHE A 51 -1.30 -1.88 7.80
N MET A 52 -0.09 -2.48 7.69
CA MET A 52 0.00 -3.90 7.40
C MET A 52 -0.55 -4.72 8.57
N PRO A 53 -1.28 -5.81 8.29
CA PRO A 53 -1.68 -6.75 9.33
C PRO A 53 -0.44 -7.30 10.04
N VAL A 54 -0.52 -7.38 11.37
CA VAL A 54 0.50 -8.07 12.18
C VAL A 54 0.23 -9.56 12.12
N PHE A 55 1.19 -10.32 11.61
CA PHE A 55 1.11 -11.77 11.53
C PHE A 55 1.27 -12.38 12.94
N PRO A 56 0.38 -13.28 13.38
CA PRO A 56 0.53 -13.93 14.67
C PRO A 56 1.73 -14.88 14.65
N VAL A 57 2.70 -14.63 15.53
CA VAL A 57 3.89 -15.48 15.70
C VAL A 57 3.90 -16.17 17.06
N PRO A 58 4.60 -17.31 17.21
CA PRO A 58 4.75 -17.96 18.51
C PRO A 58 5.37 -17.06 19.58
N GLU A 59 5.14 -17.40 20.85
CA GLU A 59 5.72 -16.66 21.98
C GLU A 59 7.25 -16.65 21.89
N GLY A 60 7.85 -15.46 22.03
CA GLY A 60 9.30 -15.25 21.92
C GLY A 60 9.81 -15.01 20.50
N GLU A 61 8.94 -15.01 19.49
CA GLU A 61 9.29 -14.66 18.10
C GLU A 61 8.87 -13.24 17.74
N SER A 62 9.53 -12.67 16.73
CA SER A 62 9.07 -11.52 15.96
C SER A 62 8.68 -11.97 14.54
N GLU A 63 7.98 -11.12 13.78
CA GLU A 63 7.72 -11.39 12.35
C GLU A 63 9.03 -11.60 11.57
N GLU A 64 10.09 -10.87 11.93
CA GLU A 64 11.42 -11.00 11.35
C GLU A 64 12.03 -12.39 11.62
N SER A 65 12.03 -12.83 12.89
CA SER A 65 12.62 -14.12 13.26
C SER A 65 11.79 -15.29 12.74
N TRP A 66 10.48 -15.15 12.72
CA TRP A 66 9.58 -16.16 12.18
C TRP A 66 9.67 -16.25 10.65
N PHE A 67 9.71 -15.13 9.95
CA PHE A 67 9.94 -15.07 8.51
C PHE A 67 11.25 -15.77 8.13
N ALA A 68 12.35 -15.46 8.83
CA ALA A 68 13.64 -16.12 8.57
C ALA A 68 13.54 -17.65 8.72
N LYS A 69 12.87 -18.13 9.78
CA LYS A 69 12.66 -19.57 10.02
C LYS A 69 11.79 -20.23 8.96
N GLU A 70 10.74 -19.56 8.50
CA GLU A 70 9.86 -20.08 7.44
C GLU A 70 10.58 -20.14 6.09
N VAL A 71 11.44 -19.16 5.77
CA VAL A 71 12.29 -19.21 4.59
C VAL A 71 13.25 -20.40 4.66
N ASP A 72 13.92 -20.60 5.80
CA ASP A 72 14.86 -21.70 5.98
C ASP A 72 14.15 -23.07 5.87
N ARG A 73 12.97 -23.23 6.48
CA ARG A 73 12.11 -24.42 6.32
C ARG A 73 11.70 -24.64 4.86
N GLY A 74 11.33 -23.57 4.16
CA GLY A 74 10.96 -23.61 2.75
C GLY A 74 12.11 -24.07 1.85
N LEU A 75 13.33 -23.60 2.11
CA LEU A 75 14.53 -24.03 1.40
C LEU A 75 14.80 -25.52 1.61
N GLU A 76 14.76 -26.00 2.85
CA GLU A 76 14.96 -27.42 3.16
C GLU A 76 13.90 -28.31 2.50
N PHE A 77 12.63 -27.88 2.54
CA PHE A 77 11.55 -28.58 1.86
C PHE A 77 11.75 -28.63 0.33
N ARG A 78 12.25 -27.54 -0.27
CA ARG A 78 12.41 -27.44 -1.73
C ARG A 78 13.65 -28.17 -2.25
N PHE A 79 14.68 -28.30 -1.41
CA PHE A 79 15.98 -28.92 -1.72
C PHE A 79 16.32 -30.00 -0.68
N PRO A 80 15.62 -31.16 -0.69
CA PRO A 80 15.77 -32.19 0.34
C PRO A 80 17.16 -32.84 0.38
N ASP A 81 17.90 -32.81 -0.73
CA ASP A 81 19.26 -33.35 -0.84
C ASP A 81 20.34 -32.32 -0.45
N GLY A 82 19.93 -31.18 0.09
CA GLY A 82 20.78 -30.06 0.49
C GLY A 82 20.60 -28.84 -0.41
N VAL A 83 20.56 -27.67 0.23
CA VAL A 83 20.42 -26.37 -0.45
C VAL A 83 21.76 -26.01 -1.11
N PRO A 84 21.82 -25.83 -2.45
CA PRO A 84 23.04 -25.38 -3.13
C PRO A 84 23.53 -24.04 -2.59
N SER A 85 24.84 -23.82 -2.58
CA SER A 85 25.44 -22.58 -2.03
C SER A 85 24.89 -21.32 -2.70
N GLU A 86 24.78 -21.32 -4.03
CA GLU A 86 24.25 -20.18 -4.80
C GLU A 86 22.80 -19.84 -4.41
N VAL A 87 21.97 -20.87 -4.14
CA VAL A 87 20.59 -20.69 -3.70
C VAL A 87 20.54 -20.12 -2.29
N ARG A 88 21.41 -20.60 -1.40
CA ARG A 88 21.51 -20.10 -0.03
C ARG A 88 21.95 -18.64 -0.01
N ASP A 89 22.97 -18.29 -0.78
CA ASP A 89 23.48 -16.91 -0.87
C ASP A 89 22.41 -15.96 -1.41
N GLN A 90 21.67 -16.39 -2.43
CA GLN A 90 20.54 -15.62 -2.95
C GLN A 90 19.43 -15.44 -1.91
N ALA A 91 19.07 -16.50 -1.19
CA ALA A 91 18.03 -16.45 -0.17
C ALA A 91 18.42 -15.54 1.02
N GLU A 92 19.69 -15.57 1.44
CA GLU A 92 20.20 -14.67 2.48
C GLU A 92 20.17 -13.20 2.02
N TYR A 93 20.54 -12.93 0.77
CA TYR A 93 20.44 -11.59 0.19
C TYR A 93 19.00 -11.06 0.17
N GLU A 94 18.05 -11.84 -0.36
CA GLU A 94 16.64 -11.46 -0.43
C GLU A 94 16.01 -11.32 0.96
N LYS A 95 16.28 -12.28 1.86
CA LYS A 95 15.85 -12.23 3.27
C LYS A 95 16.36 -10.95 3.93
N GLY A 96 17.62 -10.60 3.73
CA GLY A 96 18.21 -9.37 4.26
C GLY A 96 17.51 -8.10 3.78
N ILE A 97 17.18 -8.02 2.48
CA ILE A 97 16.45 -6.88 1.91
C ILE A 97 15.03 -6.78 2.50
N ILE A 98 14.29 -7.90 2.55
CA ILE A 98 12.91 -7.92 3.05
C ILE A 98 12.85 -7.47 4.52
N LEU A 99 13.80 -7.94 5.33
CA LEU A 99 13.95 -7.53 6.73
C LEU A 99 14.28 -6.03 6.83
N GLN A 100 15.26 -5.55 6.05
CA GLN A 100 15.63 -4.13 6.04
C GLN A 100 14.47 -3.21 5.63
N MET A 101 13.63 -3.64 4.70
CA MET A 101 12.49 -2.87 4.22
C MET A 101 11.26 -2.96 5.13
N GLY A 102 11.28 -3.82 6.16
CA GLY A 102 10.15 -4.00 7.07
C GLY A 102 8.96 -4.73 6.44
N PHE A 103 9.21 -5.65 5.50
CA PHE A 103 8.16 -6.45 4.84
C PHE A 103 8.02 -7.93 5.28
N PRO A 104 8.59 -8.45 6.39
CA PRO A 104 8.44 -9.87 6.72
C PRO A 104 6.99 -10.28 6.96
N GLY A 105 6.20 -9.45 7.64
CA GLY A 105 4.78 -9.69 7.90
C GLY A 105 3.94 -9.85 6.63
N TYR A 106 4.23 -9.05 5.59
CA TYR A 106 3.57 -9.19 4.28
C TYR A 106 3.78 -10.59 3.68
N PHE A 107 5.02 -11.08 3.68
CA PHE A 107 5.34 -12.41 3.16
C PHE A 107 4.72 -13.53 3.99
N LEU A 108 4.68 -13.39 5.32
CA LEU A 108 4.03 -14.35 6.21
C LEU A 108 2.52 -14.45 5.94
N VAL A 109 1.82 -13.32 5.80
CA VAL A 109 0.39 -13.29 5.47
C VAL A 109 0.13 -13.97 4.12
N VAL A 110 0.93 -13.65 3.10
CA VAL A 110 0.79 -14.25 1.77
C VAL A 110 1.05 -15.75 1.78
N ALA A 111 2.11 -16.19 2.47
CA ALA A 111 2.44 -17.60 2.62
C ALA A 111 1.33 -18.39 3.35
N ASP A 112 0.72 -17.80 4.38
CA ASP A 112 -0.32 -18.44 5.18
C ASP A 112 -1.57 -18.77 4.36
N PHE A 113 -2.18 -17.77 3.69
CA PHE A 113 -3.41 -18.06 2.94
C PHE A 113 -3.15 -18.96 1.72
N ILE A 114 -1.95 -18.90 1.10
CA ILE A 114 -1.56 -19.83 0.03
C ILE A 114 -1.46 -21.25 0.58
N THR A 115 -0.82 -21.43 1.73
CA THR A 115 -0.65 -22.73 2.38
C THR A 115 -1.99 -23.30 2.81
N TRP A 116 -2.84 -22.47 3.41
CA TRP A 116 -4.21 -22.84 3.76
C TRP A 116 -5.02 -23.27 2.53
N ALA A 117 -4.99 -22.49 1.44
CA ALA A 117 -5.70 -22.81 0.21
C ALA A 117 -5.29 -24.18 -0.34
N LYS A 118 -3.98 -24.45 -0.41
CA LYS A 118 -3.45 -25.77 -0.82
C LYS A 118 -3.95 -26.89 0.11
N ALA A 119 -3.97 -26.67 1.42
CA ALA A 119 -4.45 -27.64 2.41
C ALA A 119 -5.96 -27.93 2.27
N GLN A 120 -6.75 -26.96 1.79
CA GLN A 120 -8.17 -27.14 1.49
C GLN A 120 -8.45 -27.70 0.08
N GLY A 121 -7.42 -28.07 -0.68
CA GLY A 121 -7.58 -28.56 -2.05
C GLY A 121 -7.97 -27.47 -3.06
N ILE A 122 -7.81 -26.19 -2.72
CA ILE A 122 -8.03 -25.06 -3.61
C ILE A 122 -6.77 -24.90 -4.47
N ARG A 123 -6.94 -24.88 -5.80
CA ARG A 123 -5.80 -24.74 -6.73
C ARG A 123 -5.20 -23.35 -6.60
N VAL A 124 -3.87 -23.29 -6.50
CA VAL A 124 -3.07 -22.06 -6.53
C VAL A 124 -2.17 -22.13 -7.77
N GLY A 125 -2.09 -21.03 -8.53
CA GLY A 125 -1.24 -20.93 -9.72
C GLY A 125 0.26 -20.96 -9.38
N PRO A 126 1.14 -21.07 -10.41
CA PRO A 126 2.59 -21.05 -10.20
C PRO A 126 3.14 -19.67 -9.80
N GLY A 127 2.33 -18.62 -9.93
CA GLY A 127 2.65 -17.22 -9.64
C GLY A 127 1.51 -16.35 -10.10
#